data_AF-S8CL55-F1
#
_entry.id   AF-S8CL55-F1
#
_cell.length_a   1.000
_cell.length_b   1.000
_cell.length_c   1.000
_cell.angle_alpha   90.00
_cell.angle_beta   90.00
_cell.angle_gamma   90.00
#
_symmetry.space_group_name_H-M   'P 1'
#
loop_
_entity.id
_entity.type
_entity.pdbx_description
1 polymer ?
#
loop_
_entity_poly.entity_id
_entity_poly.type
_entity_poly.pdbx_seq_one_letter_code
_entity_poly.pdbx_strand_id
1 'polypeptide(L)'
;LFFQNIGYINKDQCIRLLEELNKYRTLPKISREDFELIFYELDDSHDVKINLEEFNDLSHAIGLRFKKEDSASVFETCPSFYHSPLSEKLKNSVRSSTFEYIVVLSLVLNFIAVVIETTLDIENNSAQAAWQKIEFVFGWIYVVEMALKVYAFGFLNYWRDGQNRFDFIITWVIVIGETTTFVSPSWQTLLSNGEWIRYLLIARMLRLIRLLLKVKQYRAFVATFLTLIPSLTPFLGTIFCVLCLYCSLAIFGGIVNAGNPKLSGTDLEDNDYLLFNFNDYPSGMVTLFNLLVMGNWQAWMQSYKELTGTVWTYAYFISFYLIAVLLLLNLIVAFILEAFFAEMELEETHEGRSNSKLLRRSVSTKSRSQRVDILLHHMLSAEL
;
A
#
# COMPACT_ATOMS: atom_id res chain seq x y z
N LEU A 1 30.33 -13.27 0.70
CA LEU A 1 31.52 -14.03 1.16
C LEU A 1 32.34 -14.62 0.01
N PHE A 2 31.76 -15.05 -1.13
CA PHE A 2 32.54 -15.67 -2.24
C PHE A 2 33.38 -14.70 -3.10
N PHE A 3 32.94 -13.46 -3.30
CA PHE A 3 33.63 -12.51 -4.20
C PHE A 3 34.82 -11.75 -3.59
N GLN A 4 35.14 -11.98 -2.31
CA GLN A 4 35.93 -11.01 -1.54
C GLN A 4 37.41 -10.87 -1.92
N ASN A 5 37.97 -11.67 -2.84
CA ASN A 5 39.38 -11.52 -3.24
C ASN A 5 39.70 -11.76 -4.73
N ILE A 6 38.77 -12.23 -5.56
CA ILE A 6 39.11 -12.78 -6.89
C ILE A 6 38.24 -12.22 -8.04
N GLY A 7 37.05 -11.68 -7.74
CA GLY A 7 36.17 -11.06 -8.76
C GLY A 7 35.44 -12.04 -9.69
N TYR A 8 35.67 -13.35 -9.56
CA TYR A 8 35.01 -14.40 -10.32
C TYR A 8 34.77 -15.66 -9.48
N ILE A 9 33.82 -16.49 -9.94
CA ILE A 9 33.49 -17.80 -9.37
C ILE A 9 33.90 -18.89 -10.36
N ASN A 10 34.71 -19.85 -9.90
CA ASN A 10 35.08 -21.02 -10.71
C ASN A 10 33.92 -22.03 -10.80
N LYS A 11 33.92 -22.86 -11.85
CA LYS A 11 32.95 -23.97 -12.05
C LYS A 11 32.68 -24.78 -10.76
N ASP A 12 33.72 -25.25 -10.07
CA ASP A 12 33.58 -26.04 -8.83
C ASP A 12 33.00 -25.28 -7.64
N GLN A 13 33.24 -23.97 -7.55
CA GLN A 13 32.65 -23.11 -6.53
C GLN A 13 31.17 -22.85 -6.84
N CYS A 14 30.83 -22.69 -8.11
CA CYS A 14 29.46 -22.51 -8.57
C CYS A 14 28.62 -23.79 -8.36
N ILE A 15 29.19 -24.96 -8.60
CA ILE A 15 28.55 -26.26 -8.32
C ILE A 15 28.25 -26.41 -6.81
N ARG A 16 29.18 -26.03 -5.93
CA ARG A 16 28.93 -26.05 -4.47
C ARG A 16 27.86 -25.06 -4.05
N LEU A 17 27.81 -23.87 -4.66
CA LEU A 17 26.73 -22.93 -4.44
C LEU A 17 25.38 -23.54 -4.83
N LEU A 18 25.33 -24.27 -5.95
CA LEU A 18 24.14 -24.96 -6.40
C LEU A 18 23.72 -26.08 -5.44
N GLU A 19 24.66 -26.88 -4.93
CA GLU A 19 24.36 -27.92 -3.94
C GLU A 19 23.71 -27.31 -2.69
N GLU A 20 24.15 -26.12 -2.27
CA GLU A 20 23.51 -25.37 -1.19
C GLU A 20 22.15 -24.79 -1.61
N LEU A 21 22.00 -24.33 -2.85
CA LEU A 21 20.72 -23.85 -3.39
C LEU A 21 19.68 -24.99 -3.50
N ASN A 22 20.09 -26.18 -3.90
CA ASN A 22 19.25 -27.38 -3.98
C ASN A 22 18.78 -27.88 -2.60
N LYS A 23 19.32 -27.34 -1.48
CA LYS A 23 18.77 -27.59 -0.14
C LYS A 23 17.48 -26.82 0.11
N TYR A 24 17.25 -25.72 -0.60
CA TYR A 24 16.00 -24.96 -0.50
C TYR A 24 14.90 -25.67 -1.30
N ARG A 25 13.77 -25.95 -0.65
CA ARG A 25 12.61 -26.69 -1.19
C ARG A 25 11.89 -25.96 -2.32
N THR A 26 12.05 -24.64 -2.42
CA THR A 26 11.44 -23.84 -3.51
C THR A 26 12.23 -23.86 -4.80
N LEU A 27 13.47 -24.34 -4.75
CA LEU A 27 14.32 -24.53 -5.92
C LEU A 27 14.18 -25.99 -6.38
N PRO A 28 13.86 -26.23 -7.66
CA PRO A 28 13.90 -27.57 -8.22
C PRO A 28 15.32 -28.11 -8.12
N LYS A 29 15.44 -29.44 -8.09
CA LYS A 29 16.74 -30.08 -7.91
C LYS A 29 17.45 -30.12 -9.24
N ILE A 30 18.20 -29.05 -9.54
CA ILE A 30 18.95 -29.00 -10.78
C ILE A 30 20.06 -30.06 -10.72
N SER A 31 20.05 -31.00 -11.67
CA SER A 31 21.08 -32.03 -11.79
C SER A 31 22.43 -31.38 -12.16
N ARG A 32 23.53 -32.08 -11.88
CA ARG A 32 24.87 -31.53 -12.15
C ARG A 32 25.08 -31.26 -13.65
N GLU A 33 24.64 -32.17 -14.50
CA GLU A 33 24.78 -32.11 -15.97
C GLU A 33 24.00 -30.93 -16.55
N ASP A 34 22.78 -30.77 -16.06
CA ASP A 34 21.88 -29.68 -16.36
C ASP A 34 22.51 -28.32 -16.01
N PHE A 35 23.10 -28.21 -14.83
CA PHE A 35 23.76 -26.97 -14.44
C PHE A 35 25.00 -26.66 -15.28
N GLU A 36 25.74 -27.66 -15.73
CA GLU A 36 26.87 -27.42 -16.62
C GLU A 36 26.42 -26.73 -17.91
N LEU A 37 25.27 -27.11 -18.46
CA LEU A 37 24.66 -26.43 -19.61
C LEU A 37 24.27 -24.99 -19.28
N ILE A 38 23.70 -24.74 -18.09
CA ILE A 38 23.39 -23.37 -17.64
C ILE A 38 24.67 -22.57 -17.47
N PHE A 39 25.72 -23.15 -16.87
CA PHE A 39 27.01 -22.50 -16.65
C PHE A 39 27.65 -22.10 -17.98
N TYR A 40 27.65 -22.99 -18.98
CA TYR A 40 28.20 -22.68 -20.30
C TYR A 40 27.38 -21.65 -21.08
N GLU A 41 26.05 -21.57 -20.86
CA GLU A 41 25.24 -20.49 -21.43
C GLU A 41 25.39 -19.18 -20.64
N LEU A 42 25.82 -19.24 -19.37
CA LEU A 42 26.05 -18.07 -18.52
C LEU A 42 27.41 -17.43 -18.79
N ASP A 43 28.42 -18.26 -19.05
CA ASP A 43 29.81 -17.93 -19.37
C ASP A 43 29.96 -17.51 -20.84
N ASP A 44 29.47 -16.30 -21.15
CA ASP A 44 29.64 -15.70 -22.47
C ASP A 44 31.12 -15.37 -22.76
N SER A 45 31.90 -15.21 -21.70
CA SER A 45 33.35 -14.97 -21.72
C SER A 45 34.13 -16.19 -22.24
N HIS A 46 33.54 -17.38 -22.18
CA HIS A 46 34.14 -18.68 -22.46
C HIS A 46 35.45 -18.93 -21.69
N ASP A 47 35.60 -18.31 -20.51
CA ASP A 47 36.82 -18.40 -19.69
C ASP A 47 36.68 -19.40 -18.53
N VAL A 48 35.57 -20.15 -18.51
CA VAL A 48 35.20 -21.15 -17.50
C VAL A 48 35.10 -20.52 -16.10
N LYS A 49 34.74 -19.23 -16.06
CA LYS A 49 34.55 -18.45 -14.83
C LYS A 49 33.28 -17.63 -14.97
N ILE A 50 32.61 -17.42 -13.85
CA ILE A 50 31.46 -16.52 -13.79
C ILE A 50 31.90 -15.24 -13.10
N ASN A 51 31.88 -14.13 -13.84
CA ASN A 51 32.16 -12.81 -13.31
C ASN A 51 30.95 -12.26 -12.51
N LEU A 52 31.11 -11.09 -11.89
CA LEU A 52 30.07 -10.50 -11.03
C LEU A 52 28.78 -10.15 -11.80
N GLU A 53 28.90 -9.66 -13.03
CA GLU A 53 27.74 -9.33 -13.88
C GLU A 53 27.00 -10.60 -14.29
N GLU A 54 27.77 -11.63 -14.66
CA GLU A 54 27.22 -12.92 -15.05
C GLU A 54 26.50 -13.60 -13.89
N PHE A 55 27.08 -13.52 -12.70
CA PHE A 55 26.46 -13.99 -11.46
C PHE A 55 25.18 -13.21 -11.12
N ASN A 56 25.18 -11.88 -11.29
CA ASN A 56 24.01 -11.05 -11.03
C ASN A 56 22.83 -11.43 -11.93
N ASP A 57 23.08 -11.72 -13.20
CA ASP A 57 22.03 -12.18 -14.13
C ASP A 57 21.42 -13.52 -13.71
N LEU A 58 22.26 -14.47 -13.29
CA LEU A 58 21.78 -15.74 -12.74
C LEU A 58 20.95 -15.52 -11.47
N SER A 59 21.45 -14.70 -10.55
CA SER A 59 20.75 -14.39 -9.29
C SER A 59 19.40 -13.71 -9.54
N HIS A 60 19.33 -12.84 -10.55
CA HIS A 60 18.12 -12.13 -10.94
C HIS A 60 17.12 -13.09 -11.62
N ALA A 61 17.59 -13.96 -12.51
CA ALA A 61 16.76 -14.98 -13.16
C ALA A 61 16.16 -15.97 -12.12
N ILE A 62 16.97 -16.41 -11.17
CA ILE A 62 16.52 -17.25 -10.03
C ILE A 62 15.52 -16.47 -9.17
N GLY A 63 15.83 -15.22 -8.82
CA GLY A 63 14.98 -14.38 -7.97
C GLY A 63 13.62 -14.01 -8.58
N LEU A 64 13.53 -13.90 -9.91
CA LEU A 64 12.28 -13.64 -10.62
C LEU A 64 11.40 -14.89 -10.73
N ARG A 65 11.99 -16.09 -10.88
CA ARG A 65 11.24 -17.32 -11.09
C ARG A 65 10.84 -18.02 -9.81
N PHE A 66 11.71 -18.00 -8.80
CA PHE A 66 11.50 -18.81 -7.62
C PHE A 66 10.92 -17.97 -6.48
N LYS A 67 9.75 -18.39 -6.03
CA LYS A 67 9.05 -17.75 -4.92
C LYS A 67 9.84 -18.03 -3.64
N LYS A 68 10.15 -16.98 -2.87
CA LYS A 68 10.80 -17.11 -1.54
C LYS A 68 10.04 -18.12 -0.68
N GLU A 69 10.76 -19.00 0.01
CA GLU A 69 10.21 -19.95 0.97
C GLU A 69 9.31 -19.25 1.99
N ASP A 70 8.26 -19.98 2.38
CA ASP A 70 7.45 -19.59 3.52
C ASP A 70 8.31 -19.76 4.78
N SER A 71 8.50 -18.66 5.50
CA SER A 71 9.24 -18.67 6.76
C SER A 71 8.57 -19.57 7.79
N ALA A 72 9.41 -20.22 8.61
CA ALA A 72 8.96 -21.00 9.75
C ALA A 72 8.05 -20.14 10.64
N SER A 73 6.92 -20.72 11.05
CA SER A 73 5.97 -19.98 11.88
C SER A 73 6.49 -19.87 13.31
N VAL A 74 6.28 -18.73 13.98
CA VAL A 74 6.63 -18.54 15.41
C VAL A 74 5.98 -19.61 16.30
N PHE A 75 4.87 -20.18 15.85
CA PHE A 75 4.16 -21.25 16.55
C PHE A 75 4.86 -22.61 16.51
N GLU A 76 5.93 -22.78 15.71
CA GLU A 76 6.79 -23.98 15.72
C GLU A 76 7.57 -24.13 17.04
N THR A 77 7.69 -23.07 17.84
CA THR A 77 8.27 -23.14 19.19
C THR A 77 7.41 -24.00 20.15
N CYS A 78 6.14 -24.28 19.81
CA CYS A 78 5.24 -25.20 20.54
C CYS A 78 4.76 -26.35 19.64
N PRO A 79 5.63 -27.32 19.31
CA PRO A 79 5.36 -28.32 18.27
C PRO A 79 4.22 -29.28 18.63
N SER A 80 4.03 -29.61 19.91
CA SER A 80 2.99 -30.56 20.35
C SER A 80 1.56 -30.10 20.04
N PHE A 81 1.30 -28.79 20.14
CA PHE A 81 0.00 -28.21 19.83
C PHE A 81 -0.13 -27.87 18.35
N TYR A 82 0.95 -27.40 17.72
CA TYR A 82 0.94 -26.94 16.33
C TYR A 82 0.89 -28.09 15.30
N HIS A 83 1.41 -29.27 15.64
CA HIS A 83 1.33 -30.49 14.81
C HIS A 83 0.18 -31.43 15.22
N SER A 84 -0.70 -31.00 16.12
CA SER A 84 -1.90 -31.77 16.46
C SER A 84 -2.80 -31.97 15.23
N PRO A 85 -3.47 -33.12 15.08
CA PRO A 85 -4.38 -33.38 13.95
C PRO A 85 -5.53 -32.37 13.88
N LEU A 86 -5.91 -31.76 15.01
CA LEU A 86 -6.92 -30.70 15.04
C LEU A 86 -6.38 -29.39 14.45
N SER A 87 -5.13 -29.04 14.78
CA SER A 87 -4.45 -27.86 14.23
C SER A 87 -4.24 -28.01 12.72
N GLU A 88 -3.82 -29.18 12.25
CA GLU A 88 -3.67 -29.42 10.80
C GLU A 88 -5.00 -29.36 10.04
N LYS A 89 -6.07 -29.93 10.59
CA LYS A 89 -7.42 -29.78 10.01
C LYS A 89 -7.85 -28.32 9.95
N LEU A 90 -7.61 -27.55 11.00
CA LEU A 90 -7.93 -26.12 11.06
C LEU A 90 -7.11 -25.32 10.03
N LYS A 91 -5.80 -25.57 9.93
CA LYS A 91 -4.91 -24.97 8.92
C LYS A 91 -5.39 -25.27 7.50
N ASN A 92 -5.75 -26.52 7.23
CA ASN A 92 -6.26 -26.93 5.93
C ASN A 92 -7.62 -26.30 5.62
N SER A 93 -8.49 -26.16 6.62
CA SER A 93 -9.77 -25.46 6.48
C SER A 93 -9.57 -23.99 6.15
N VAL A 94 -8.67 -23.28 6.85
CA VAL A 94 -8.38 -21.85 6.60
C VAL A 94 -7.73 -21.64 5.23
N ARG A 95 -6.91 -22.59 4.76
CA ARG A 95 -6.29 -22.55 3.42
C ARG A 95 -7.25 -22.92 2.29
N SER A 96 -8.44 -23.45 2.60
CA SER A 96 -9.41 -23.86 1.59
C SER A 96 -10.08 -22.64 0.94
N SER A 97 -10.42 -22.77 -0.34
CA SER A 97 -11.21 -21.75 -1.05
C SER A 97 -12.60 -21.56 -0.42
N THR A 98 -13.15 -22.58 0.22
CA THR A 98 -14.43 -22.50 0.93
C THR A 98 -14.38 -21.47 2.06
N PHE A 99 -13.29 -21.42 2.83
CA PHE A 99 -13.11 -20.40 3.86
C PHE A 99 -13.08 -19.00 3.25
N GLU A 100 -12.37 -18.83 2.14
CA GLU A 100 -12.33 -17.55 1.43
C GLU A 100 -13.72 -17.10 0.95
N TYR A 101 -14.53 -18.02 0.40
CA TYR A 101 -15.92 -17.72 0.03
C TYR A 101 -16.79 -17.33 1.23
N ILE A 102 -16.62 -17.99 2.38
CA ILE A 102 -17.33 -17.64 3.62
C ILE A 102 -16.97 -16.22 4.07
N VAL A 103 -15.69 -15.86 4.04
CA VAL A 103 -15.24 -14.51 4.39
C VAL A 103 -15.83 -13.47 3.45
N VAL A 104 -15.82 -13.72 2.14
CA VAL A 104 -16.42 -12.82 1.14
C VAL A 104 -17.94 -12.68 1.37
N LEU A 105 -18.64 -13.78 1.63
CA LEU A 105 -20.06 -13.74 1.94
C LEU A 105 -20.34 -12.90 3.21
N SER A 106 -19.52 -13.06 4.25
CA SER A 106 -19.64 -12.27 5.48
C SER A 106 -19.43 -10.77 5.24
N LEU A 107 -18.51 -10.40 4.34
CA LEU A 107 -18.28 -9.01 3.93
C LEU A 107 -19.49 -8.42 3.21
N VAL A 108 -20.10 -9.17 2.29
CA VAL A 108 -21.30 -8.74 1.57
C VAL A 108 -22.49 -8.56 2.52
N LEU A 109 -22.68 -9.49 3.47
CA LEU A 109 -23.72 -9.37 4.48
C LEU A 109 -23.47 -8.18 5.42
N ASN A 110 -22.22 -7.94 5.79
CA ASN A 110 -21.85 -6.77 6.60
C ASN A 110 -22.11 -5.45 5.84
N PHE A 111 -21.84 -5.40 4.53
CA PHE A 111 -22.19 -4.25 3.72
C PHE A 111 -23.70 -3.95 3.73
N ILE A 112 -24.53 -4.98 3.55
CA ILE A 112 -25.98 -4.83 3.60
C ILE A 112 -26.42 -4.33 4.98
N ALA A 113 -25.83 -4.86 6.06
CA ALA A 113 -26.12 -4.42 7.42
C ALA A 113 -25.78 -2.94 7.63
N VAL A 114 -24.61 -2.47 7.16
CA VAL A 114 -24.19 -1.06 7.23
C VAL A 114 -25.13 -0.14 6.47
N VAL A 115 -25.55 -0.54 5.26
CA VAL A 115 -26.50 0.24 4.46
C VAL A 115 -27.83 0.37 5.21
N ILE A 116 -28.36 -0.73 5.76
CA ILE A 116 -29.61 -0.72 6.52
C ILE A 116 -29.47 0.16 7.78
N GLU A 117 -28.39 0.00 8.54
CA GLU A 117 -28.12 0.79 9.75
C GLU A 117 -28.06 2.29 9.44
N THR A 118 -27.35 2.67 8.38
CA THR A 118 -27.25 4.07 7.94
C THR A 118 -28.61 4.61 7.50
N THR A 119 -29.43 3.84 6.77
CA THR A 119 -30.77 4.30 6.38
C THR A 119 -31.69 4.50 7.57
N LEU A 120 -31.60 3.64 8.59
CA LEU A 120 -32.40 3.76 9.81
C LEU A 120 -31.95 4.92 10.71
N ASP A 121 -30.66 5.24 10.71
CA ASP A 121 -30.11 6.43 11.40
C ASP A 121 -30.68 7.71 10.79
N ILE A 122 -30.72 7.81 9.45
CA ILE A 122 -31.34 8.95 8.74
C ILE A 122 -32.83 9.06 9.06
N GLU A 123 -33.54 7.93 9.18
CA GLU A 123 -34.96 7.88 9.55
C GLU A 123 -35.22 8.06 11.07
N ASN A 124 -34.18 8.22 11.90
CA ASN A 124 -34.25 8.28 13.37
C ASN A 124 -35.05 7.12 13.99
N ASN A 125 -34.91 5.91 13.43
CA ASN A 125 -35.66 4.75 13.88
C ASN A 125 -34.91 3.99 14.98
N SER A 126 -35.60 3.68 16.08
CA SER A 126 -35.08 2.87 17.20
C SER A 126 -34.52 1.50 16.83
N ALA A 127 -34.88 0.96 15.65
CA ALA A 127 -34.33 -0.28 15.11
C ALA A 127 -32.80 -0.23 14.87
N GLN A 128 -32.21 0.97 14.74
CA GLN A 128 -30.77 1.19 14.59
C GLN A 128 -29.94 0.46 15.67
N ALA A 129 -30.37 0.51 16.93
CA ALA A 129 -29.63 -0.08 18.04
C ALA A 129 -29.49 -1.62 17.93
N ALA A 130 -30.43 -2.29 17.25
CA ALA A 130 -30.34 -3.72 17.00
C ALA A 130 -29.31 -4.03 15.90
N TRP A 131 -29.29 -3.24 14.83
CA TRP A 131 -28.32 -3.39 13.73
C TRP A 131 -26.90 -3.07 14.18
N GLN A 132 -26.71 -2.09 15.06
CA GLN A 132 -25.40 -1.80 15.66
C GLN A 132 -24.83 -2.99 16.45
N LYS A 133 -25.68 -3.76 17.16
CA LYS A 133 -25.23 -4.99 17.83
C LYS A 133 -24.81 -6.07 16.84
N ILE A 134 -25.54 -6.21 15.73
CA ILE A 134 -25.19 -7.15 14.66
C ILE A 134 -23.84 -6.78 14.03
N GLU A 135 -23.58 -5.50 13.81
CA GLU A 135 -22.29 -5.03 13.29
C GLU A 135 -21.12 -5.31 14.23
N PHE A 136 -21.33 -5.13 15.53
CA PHE A 136 -20.34 -5.49 16.53
C PHE A 136 -19.98 -6.98 16.47
N VAL A 137 -20.98 -7.85 16.25
CA VAL A 137 -20.74 -9.29 16.02
C VAL A 137 -19.92 -9.53 14.76
N PHE A 138 -20.21 -8.82 13.65
CA PHE A 138 -19.36 -8.89 12.46
C PHE A 138 -17.92 -8.44 12.74
N GLY A 139 -17.72 -7.40 13.56
CA GLY A 139 -16.41 -6.98 14.04
C GLY A 139 -15.61 -8.15 14.63
N TRP A 140 -16.20 -8.90 15.55
CA TRP A 140 -15.58 -10.09 16.16
C TRP A 140 -15.31 -11.22 15.18
N ILE A 141 -16.19 -11.44 14.20
CA ILE A 141 -15.96 -12.43 13.14
C ILE A 141 -14.65 -12.12 12.40
N TYR A 142 -14.37 -10.84 12.10
CA TYR A 142 -13.13 -10.44 11.43
C TYR A 142 -11.89 -10.57 12.32
N VAL A 143 -12.02 -10.35 13.63
CA VAL A 143 -10.90 -10.61 14.56
C VAL A 143 -10.56 -12.09 14.59
N VAL A 144 -11.56 -12.96 14.64
CA VAL A 144 -11.38 -14.41 14.62
C VAL A 144 -10.79 -14.85 13.28
N GLU A 145 -11.30 -14.33 12.17
CA GLU A 145 -10.78 -14.60 10.81
C GLU A 145 -9.30 -14.20 10.67
N MET A 146 -8.94 -13.00 11.14
CA MET A 146 -7.56 -12.52 11.18
C MET A 146 -6.67 -13.44 12.04
N ALA A 147 -7.12 -13.79 13.25
CA ALA A 147 -6.37 -14.67 14.15
C ALA A 147 -6.16 -16.07 13.55
N LEU A 148 -7.18 -16.63 12.89
CA LEU A 148 -7.10 -17.92 12.20
C LEU A 148 -6.11 -17.88 11.03
N LYS A 149 -6.09 -16.79 10.25
CA LYS A 149 -5.10 -16.60 9.17
C LYS A 149 -3.68 -16.47 9.70
N VAL A 150 -3.46 -15.65 10.73
CA VAL A 150 -2.13 -15.49 11.36
C VAL A 150 -1.64 -16.82 11.92
N TYR A 151 -2.53 -17.61 12.53
CA TYR A 151 -2.20 -18.95 13.02
C TYR A 151 -1.88 -19.93 11.88
N ALA A 152 -2.64 -19.92 10.78
CA ALA A 152 -2.50 -20.90 9.71
C ALA A 152 -1.35 -20.64 8.73
N PHE A 153 -1.01 -19.38 8.49
CA PHE A 153 0.08 -18.99 7.60
C PHE A 153 1.37 -18.67 8.37
N GLY A 154 1.28 -18.30 9.65
CA GLY A 154 2.39 -17.74 10.42
C GLY A 154 2.51 -16.23 10.19
N PHE A 155 2.92 -15.49 11.24
CA PHE A 155 2.91 -14.03 11.24
C PHE A 155 3.72 -13.40 10.09
N LEU A 156 4.92 -13.92 9.82
CA LEU A 156 5.81 -13.41 8.77
C LEU A 156 5.22 -13.63 7.36
N ASN A 157 4.65 -14.80 7.10
CA ASN A 157 4.05 -15.10 5.80
C ASN A 157 2.74 -14.32 5.60
N TYR A 158 1.97 -14.12 6.67
CA TYR A 158 0.78 -13.26 6.67
C TYR A 158 1.16 -11.80 6.35
N TRP A 159 2.22 -11.27 6.97
CA TRP A 159 2.70 -9.90 6.74
C TRP A 159 3.34 -9.70 5.36
N ARG A 160 3.78 -10.77 4.69
CA ARG A 160 4.33 -10.69 3.34
C ARG A 160 3.27 -10.27 2.30
N ASP A 161 2.01 -10.62 2.54
CA ASP A 161 0.91 -10.27 1.64
C ASP A 161 0.35 -8.87 1.94
N GLY A 162 0.28 -8.01 0.92
CA GLY A 162 -0.26 -6.65 1.04
C GLY A 162 -1.72 -6.60 1.45
N GLN A 163 -2.54 -7.56 0.97
CA GLN A 163 -3.96 -7.61 1.31
C GLN A 163 -4.17 -7.93 2.79
N ASN A 164 -3.38 -8.89 3.32
CA ASN A 164 -3.42 -9.28 4.72
C ASN A 164 -2.89 -8.17 5.65
N ARG A 165 -1.85 -7.42 5.24
CA ARG A 165 -1.38 -6.25 6.01
C ARG A 165 -2.45 -5.17 6.15
N PHE A 166 -3.11 -4.84 5.05
CA PHE A 166 -4.21 -3.87 5.07
C PHE A 166 -5.36 -4.35 5.96
N ASP A 167 -5.75 -5.61 5.80
CA ASP A 167 -6.78 -6.26 6.63
C ASP A 167 -6.44 -6.17 8.12
N PHE A 168 -5.22 -6.54 8.51
CA PHE A 168 -4.74 -6.45 9.89
C PHE A 168 -4.88 -5.04 10.48
N ILE A 169 -4.37 -4.03 9.78
CA ILE A 169 -4.41 -2.64 10.25
C ILE A 169 -5.86 -2.19 10.45
N ILE A 170 -6.73 -2.43 9.47
CA ILE A 170 -8.14 -2.05 9.54
C ILE A 170 -8.86 -2.78 10.68
N THR A 171 -8.63 -4.08 10.83
CA THR A 171 -9.25 -4.87 11.90
C THR A 171 -8.83 -4.33 13.28
N TRP A 172 -7.55 -4.02 13.49
CA TRP A 172 -7.08 -3.44 14.74
C TRP A 172 -7.62 -2.03 15.02
N VAL A 173 -7.64 -1.15 14.01
CA VAL A 173 -8.22 0.20 14.15
C VAL A 173 -9.68 0.12 14.61
N ILE A 174 -10.46 -0.79 14.02
CA ILE A 174 -11.87 -0.96 14.39
C ILE A 174 -12.01 -1.58 15.78
N VAL A 175 -11.22 -2.59 16.13
CA VAL A 175 -11.27 -3.20 17.48
C VAL A 175 -10.92 -2.19 18.56
N ILE A 176 -9.87 -1.39 18.35
CA ILE A 176 -9.48 -0.33 19.28
C ILE A 176 -10.60 0.69 19.39
N GLY A 177 -11.12 1.14 18.24
CA GLY A 177 -12.23 2.09 18.17
C GLY A 177 -13.50 1.59 18.87
N GLU A 178 -13.85 0.31 18.74
CA GLU A 178 -14.99 -0.27 19.44
C GLU A 178 -14.70 -0.44 20.94
N THR A 179 -13.52 -0.92 21.32
CA THR A 179 -13.13 -1.09 22.73
C THR A 179 -13.15 0.23 23.50
N THR A 180 -12.69 1.32 22.88
CA THR A 180 -12.73 2.65 23.51
C THR A 180 -14.17 3.15 23.72
N THR A 181 -15.09 2.83 22.80
CA THR A 181 -16.52 3.16 22.99
C THR A 181 -17.18 2.39 24.14
N PHE A 182 -16.78 1.15 24.39
CA PHE A 182 -17.34 0.31 25.46
C PHE A 182 -16.73 0.59 26.85
N VAL A 183 -15.41 0.75 26.95
CA VAL A 183 -14.70 0.85 28.24
C VAL A 183 -14.90 2.20 28.91
N SER A 184 -15.16 3.25 28.12
CA SER A 184 -15.23 4.60 28.67
C SER A 184 -16.41 5.43 28.12
N PRO A 185 -17.59 5.33 28.75
CA PRO A 185 -18.68 6.28 28.56
C PRO A 185 -18.29 7.71 28.97
N SER A 186 -17.33 7.88 29.88
CA SER A 186 -16.89 9.18 30.41
C SER A 186 -15.80 9.87 29.59
N TRP A 187 -15.12 9.17 28.67
CA TRP A 187 -14.26 9.83 27.66
C TRP A 187 -15.10 10.36 26.49
N GLN A 188 -16.34 9.89 26.34
CA GLN A 188 -17.31 10.47 25.41
C GLN A 188 -17.66 11.91 25.80
N THR A 189 -17.53 12.31 27.07
CA THR A 189 -17.78 13.70 27.49
C THR A 189 -16.60 14.66 27.24
N LEU A 190 -15.35 14.18 27.13
CA LEU A 190 -14.20 15.00 26.73
C LEU A 190 -14.06 15.09 25.18
N LEU A 191 -14.68 14.16 24.46
CA LEU A 191 -14.74 14.08 23.00
C LEU A 191 -16.20 14.15 22.50
N SER A 192 -17.02 14.98 23.18
CA SER A 192 -18.50 15.04 23.12
C SER A 192 -19.09 15.68 21.87
N ASN A 193 -18.61 15.31 20.68
CA ASN A 193 -19.35 15.52 19.46
C ASN A 193 -19.59 14.12 18.86
N GLY A 194 -20.81 13.81 18.41
CA GLY A 194 -21.21 12.52 17.81
C GLY A 194 -20.46 12.11 16.53
N GLU A 195 -19.27 12.67 16.31
CA GLU A 195 -18.39 12.46 15.17
C GLU A 195 -17.56 11.19 15.28
N TRP A 196 -17.19 10.72 16.48
CA TRP A 196 -16.44 9.45 16.61
C TRP A 196 -17.23 8.24 16.15
N ILE A 197 -18.54 8.21 16.40
CA ILE A 197 -19.45 7.19 15.85
C ILE A 197 -19.44 7.27 14.32
N ARG A 198 -19.46 8.49 13.74
CA ARG A 198 -19.34 8.69 12.29
C ARG A 198 -17.97 8.26 11.74
N TYR A 199 -16.87 8.48 12.45
CA TYR A 199 -15.55 8.00 12.05
C TYR A 199 -15.44 6.47 12.12
N LEU A 200 -16.08 5.81 13.10
CA LEU A 200 -16.18 4.36 13.14
C LEU A 200 -17.03 3.81 11.99
N LEU A 201 -18.13 4.49 11.64
CA LEU A 201 -18.95 4.17 10.46
C LEU A 201 -18.13 4.27 9.15
N ILE A 202 -17.36 5.35 8.99
CA ILE A 202 -16.45 5.51 7.83
C ILE A 202 -15.36 4.42 7.82
N ALA A 203 -14.75 4.14 8.98
CA ALA A 203 -13.75 3.08 9.10
C ALA A 203 -14.33 1.69 8.79
N ARG A 204 -15.60 1.43 9.13
CA ARG A 204 -16.33 0.22 8.73
C ARG A 204 -16.51 0.15 7.22
N MET A 205 -16.81 1.27 6.55
CA MET A 205 -16.88 1.33 5.08
C MET A 205 -15.52 1.03 4.40
N LEU A 206 -14.38 1.28 5.05
CA LEU A 206 -13.08 0.87 4.52
C LEU A 206 -12.97 -0.66 4.31
N ARG A 207 -13.78 -1.47 5.02
CA ARG A 207 -13.86 -2.92 4.76
C ARG A 207 -14.38 -3.22 3.36
N LEU A 208 -15.13 -2.33 2.73
CA LEU A 208 -15.61 -2.48 1.34
C LEU A 208 -14.47 -2.43 0.32
N ILE A 209 -13.36 -1.75 0.64
CA ILE A 209 -12.15 -1.79 -0.18
C ILE A 209 -11.62 -3.23 -0.27
N ARG A 210 -11.82 -4.07 0.75
CA ARG A 210 -11.46 -5.50 0.71
C ARG A 210 -12.27 -6.27 -0.33
N LEU A 211 -13.53 -5.91 -0.53
CA LEU A 211 -14.38 -6.51 -1.57
C LEU A 211 -13.83 -6.17 -2.96
N LEU A 212 -13.44 -4.91 -3.18
CA LEU A 212 -12.82 -4.47 -4.43
C LEU A 212 -11.52 -5.24 -4.73
N LEU A 213 -10.69 -5.49 -3.71
CA LEU A 213 -9.45 -6.26 -3.82
C LEU A 213 -9.64 -7.74 -4.21
N LYS A 214 -10.84 -8.30 -4.05
CA LYS A 214 -11.18 -9.68 -4.45
C LYS A 214 -11.57 -9.80 -5.92
N VAL A 215 -12.06 -8.72 -6.52
CA VAL A 215 -12.42 -8.70 -7.93
C VAL A 215 -11.15 -8.56 -8.78
N LYS A 216 -10.91 -9.51 -9.69
CA LYS A 216 -9.67 -9.56 -10.50
C LYS A 216 -9.36 -8.24 -11.23
N GLN A 217 -10.37 -7.59 -11.79
CA GLN A 217 -10.23 -6.33 -12.53
C GLN A 217 -9.77 -5.17 -11.63
N TYR A 218 -10.39 -5.02 -10.45
CA TYR A 218 -10.01 -3.96 -9.50
C TYR A 218 -8.75 -4.30 -8.71
N ARG A 219 -8.42 -5.58 -8.55
CA ARG A 219 -7.22 -6.01 -7.84
C ARG A 219 -5.95 -5.41 -8.45
N ALA A 220 -5.82 -5.44 -9.77
CA ALA A 220 -4.68 -4.86 -10.46
C ALA A 220 -4.60 -3.36 -10.16
N PHE A 221 -5.68 -2.63 -10.45
CA PHE A 221 -5.78 -1.20 -10.19
C PHE A 221 -5.45 -0.80 -8.74
N VAL A 222 -6.03 -1.47 -7.74
CA VAL A 222 -5.79 -1.15 -6.33
C VAL A 222 -4.38 -1.58 -5.91
N ALA A 223 -3.85 -2.69 -6.42
CA ALA A 223 -2.47 -3.09 -6.14
C ALA A 223 -1.48 -2.06 -6.69
N THR A 224 -1.64 -1.62 -7.94
CA THR A 224 -0.86 -0.53 -8.54
C THR A 224 -1.00 0.75 -7.75
N PHE A 225 -2.22 1.15 -7.37
CA PHE A 225 -2.42 2.35 -6.56
C PHE A 225 -1.68 2.27 -5.21
N LEU A 226 -1.75 1.13 -4.53
CA LEU A 226 -1.06 0.91 -3.26
C LEU A 226 0.46 0.81 -3.41
N THR A 227 0.99 0.33 -4.54
CA THR A 227 2.44 0.35 -4.83
C THR A 227 2.93 1.75 -5.19
N LEU A 228 2.07 2.60 -5.72
CA LEU A 228 2.37 4.01 -6.01
C LEU A 228 2.45 4.88 -4.74
N ILE A 229 1.69 4.58 -3.69
CA ILE A 229 1.69 5.38 -2.44
C ILE A 229 3.10 5.56 -1.84
N PRO A 230 3.92 4.49 -1.64
CA PRO A 230 5.30 4.64 -1.18
C PRO A 230 6.13 5.54 -2.11
N SER A 231 5.97 5.38 -3.42
CA SER A 231 6.70 6.17 -4.43
C SER A 231 6.28 7.64 -4.44
N LEU A 232 5.04 7.96 -4.03
CA LEU A 232 4.53 9.33 -3.87
C LEU A 232 4.95 10.00 -2.56
N THR A 233 5.29 9.21 -1.55
CA THR A 233 5.69 9.68 -0.20
C THR A 233 6.78 10.76 -0.23
N PRO A 234 7.90 10.65 -0.97
CA PRO A 234 8.91 11.71 -1.01
C PRO A 234 8.38 13.03 -1.59
N PHE A 235 7.50 12.98 -2.59
CA PHE A 235 6.91 14.17 -3.20
C PHE A 235 5.88 14.83 -2.28
N LEU A 236 5.00 14.04 -1.68
CA LEU A 236 4.05 14.52 -0.68
C LEU A 236 4.76 15.09 0.55
N GLY A 237 5.85 14.44 0.99
CA GLY A 237 6.70 14.94 2.07
C GLY A 237 7.38 16.26 1.71
N THR A 238 7.81 16.43 0.46
CA THR A 238 8.39 17.70 -0.02
C THR A 238 7.35 18.83 0.01
N ILE A 239 6.13 18.58 -0.50
CA ILE A 239 5.03 19.55 -0.39
C ILE A 239 4.76 19.87 1.07
N PHE A 240 4.64 18.85 1.93
CA PHE A 240 4.39 19.04 3.36
C PHE A 240 5.46 19.92 4.01
N CYS A 241 6.74 19.69 3.71
CA CYS A 241 7.83 20.55 4.19
C CYS A 241 7.69 21.99 3.71
N VAL A 242 7.32 22.22 2.45
CA VAL A 242 7.07 23.56 1.91
C VAL A 242 5.89 24.23 2.62
N LEU A 243 4.80 23.49 2.88
CA LEU A 243 3.67 24.00 3.67
C LEU A 243 4.12 24.40 5.08
N CYS A 244 4.91 23.57 5.76
CA CYS A 244 5.44 23.86 7.09
C CYS A 244 6.32 25.12 7.11
N LEU A 245 7.18 25.30 6.09
CA LEU A 245 8.00 26.49 5.92
C LEU A 245 7.13 27.74 5.71
N TYR A 246 6.18 27.69 4.78
CA TYR A 246 5.27 28.81 4.50
C TYR A 246 4.37 29.16 5.69
N CYS A 247 3.92 28.16 6.45
CA CYS A 247 3.14 28.38 7.67
C CYS A 247 3.98 29.11 8.73
N SER A 248 5.27 28.81 8.82
CA SER A 248 6.19 29.48 9.76
C SER A 248 6.54 30.91 9.32
N LEU A 249 6.57 31.17 8.01
CA LEU A 249 6.77 32.49 7.43
C LEU A 249 5.52 33.38 7.47
N ALA A 250 4.34 32.82 7.74
CA ALA A 250 3.08 33.56 7.78
C ALA A 250 3.01 34.46 9.02
N ILE A 251 3.42 35.73 8.87
CA ILE A 251 3.31 36.74 9.94
C ILE A 251 1.92 37.40 9.89
N PHE A 252 0.87 36.57 9.91
CA PHE A 252 -0.52 37.02 9.78
C PHE A 252 -1.39 36.70 11.01
N GLY A 253 -0.74 36.35 12.12
CA GLY A 253 -1.41 35.95 13.36
C GLY A 253 -2.26 37.05 13.97
N GLY A 254 -3.50 36.71 14.33
CA GLY A 254 -4.44 37.58 15.04
C GLY A 254 -5.15 38.60 14.16
N ILE A 255 -4.94 38.57 12.85
CA ILE A 255 -5.53 39.54 11.90
C ILE A 255 -6.97 39.16 11.54
N VAL A 256 -7.24 37.87 11.31
CA VAL A 256 -8.56 37.36 10.93
C VAL A 256 -9.28 36.88 12.19
N ASN A 257 -9.98 37.79 12.87
CA ASN A 257 -10.74 37.52 14.08
C ASN A 257 -12.10 38.21 13.98
N ALA A 258 -13.17 37.59 14.48
CA ALA A 258 -14.56 38.09 14.39
C ALA A 258 -14.78 39.52 14.93
N GLY A 259 -13.84 40.08 15.71
CA GLY A 259 -13.88 41.45 16.20
C GLY A 259 -13.14 42.50 15.35
N ASN A 260 -12.55 42.13 14.21
CA ASN A 260 -11.81 43.07 13.36
C ASN A 260 -12.75 43.78 12.36
N PRO A 261 -12.97 45.11 12.50
CA PRO A 261 -13.91 45.84 11.63
C PRO A 261 -13.45 45.93 10.17
N LYS A 262 -12.18 45.64 9.87
CA LYS A 262 -11.65 45.62 8.49
C LYS A 262 -11.99 44.34 7.71
N LEU A 263 -12.60 43.35 8.36
CA LEU A 263 -13.08 42.12 7.68
C LEU A 263 -14.38 42.35 6.90
N SER A 264 -15.20 43.31 7.37
CA SER A 264 -16.49 43.66 6.78
C SER A 264 -16.37 43.99 5.29
N GLY A 265 -16.93 43.14 4.45
CA GLY A 265 -16.94 43.29 2.99
C GLY A 265 -15.71 42.75 2.27
N THR A 266 -14.90 41.94 2.93
CA THR A 266 -13.84 41.14 2.29
C THR A 266 -14.38 39.79 1.85
N ASP A 267 -13.78 39.21 0.80
CA ASP A 267 -14.15 37.87 0.30
C ASP A 267 -14.02 36.77 1.37
N LEU A 268 -13.20 36.98 2.41
CA LEU A 268 -13.06 36.04 3.52
C LEU A 268 -14.32 35.94 4.39
N GLU A 269 -15.03 37.04 4.58
CA GLU A 269 -16.29 37.04 5.33
C GLU A 269 -17.45 36.59 4.44
N ASP A 270 -17.52 37.11 3.21
CA ASP A 270 -18.61 36.83 2.28
C ASP A 270 -18.69 35.34 1.88
N ASN A 271 -17.56 34.64 1.82
CA ASN A 271 -17.50 33.21 1.52
C ASN A 271 -17.38 32.29 2.75
N ASP A 272 -17.54 32.85 3.96
CA ASP A 272 -17.41 32.11 5.24
C ASP A 272 -16.06 31.38 5.40
N TYR A 273 -14.97 32.03 4.98
CA TYR A 273 -13.59 31.52 5.06
C TYR A 273 -12.85 31.93 6.33
N LEU A 274 -13.55 32.48 7.33
CA LEU A 274 -12.94 32.96 8.58
C LEU A 274 -12.25 31.84 9.37
N LEU A 275 -12.68 30.59 9.18
CA LEU A 275 -12.03 29.41 9.78
C LEU A 275 -10.66 29.10 9.14
N PHE A 276 -10.43 29.55 7.91
CA PHE A 276 -9.20 29.35 7.16
C PHE A 276 -8.27 30.55 7.31
N ASN A 277 -7.70 30.67 8.51
CA ASN A 277 -6.83 31.76 8.92
C ASN A 277 -5.42 31.27 9.33
N PHE A 278 -4.54 32.23 9.65
CA PHE A 278 -3.17 32.03 10.12
C PHE A 278 -3.00 32.43 11.60
N ASN A 279 -4.05 32.34 12.42
CA ASN A 279 -3.97 32.72 13.83
C ASN A 279 -3.17 31.72 14.67
N ASP A 280 -3.21 30.44 14.28
CA ASP A 280 -2.47 29.34 14.87
C ASP A 280 -1.87 28.45 13.77
N TYR A 281 -0.88 27.65 14.15
CA TYR A 281 -0.14 26.82 13.19
C TYR A 281 -1.02 25.75 12.52
N PRO A 282 -1.87 24.98 13.23
CA PRO A 282 -2.81 24.05 12.59
C PRO A 282 -3.76 24.72 11.60
N SER A 283 -4.41 25.84 11.98
CA SER A 283 -5.28 26.58 11.06
C SER A 283 -4.52 27.10 9.84
N GLY A 284 -3.29 27.57 10.04
CA GLY A 284 -2.40 28.00 8.95
C GLY A 284 -2.06 26.86 7.98
N MET A 285 -1.81 25.66 8.50
CA MET A 285 -1.58 24.46 7.67
C MET A 285 -2.81 24.07 6.85
N VAL A 286 -4.00 24.10 7.43
CA VAL A 286 -5.26 23.84 6.71
C VAL A 286 -5.52 24.93 5.67
N THR A 287 -5.25 26.18 6.00
CA THR A 287 -5.39 27.31 5.07
C THR A 287 -4.45 27.15 3.87
N LEU A 288 -3.18 26.82 4.10
CA LEU A 288 -2.22 26.54 3.02
C LEU A 288 -2.62 25.34 2.17
N PHE A 289 -3.19 24.30 2.78
CA PHE A 289 -3.76 23.18 2.05
C PHE A 289 -4.93 23.62 1.15
N ASN A 290 -5.82 24.48 1.65
CA ASN A 290 -6.88 25.06 0.84
C ASN A 290 -6.34 25.93 -0.29
N LEU A 291 -5.28 26.72 -0.06
CA LEU A 291 -4.62 27.49 -1.13
C LEU A 291 -3.99 26.59 -2.20
N LEU A 292 -3.54 25.38 -1.83
CA LEU A 292 -3.00 24.40 -2.76
C LEU A 292 -4.10 23.78 -3.66
N VAL A 293 -5.31 23.57 -3.12
CA VAL A 293 -6.36 22.76 -3.77
C VAL A 293 -7.51 23.58 -4.36
N MET A 294 -8.00 24.60 -3.66
CA MET A 294 -9.31 25.22 -3.92
C MET A 294 -9.34 26.15 -5.13
N GLY A 295 -8.20 26.48 -5.74
CA GLY A 295 -8.11 27.37 -6.91
C GLY A 295 -8.50 28.84 -6.66
N ASN A 296 -9.18 29.15 -5.55
CA ASN A 296 -9.66 30.48 -5.18
C ASN A 296 -8.67 31.29 -4.30
N TRP A 297 -7.37 31.01 -4.41
CA TRP A 297 -6.32 31.61 -3.58
C TRP A 297 -6.25 33.15 -3.66
N GLN A 298 -6.76 33.76 -4.73
CA GLN A 298 -6.85 35.20 -4.89
C GLN A 298 -7.71 35.89 -3.82
N ALA A 299 -8.76 35.23 -3.33
CA ALA A 299 -9.65 35.77 -2.30
C ALA A 299 -8.89 35.97 -0.98
N TRP A 300 -8.11 34.97 -0.55
CA TRP A 300 -7.21 35.09 0.59
C TRP A 300 -6.16 36.15 0.36
N MET A 301 -5.49 36.15 -0.80
CA MET A 301 -4.43 37.12 -1.11
C MET A 301 -4.94 38.56 -1.03
N GLN A 302 -6.07 38.86 -1.66
CA GLN A 302 -6.64 40.20 -1.69
C GLN A 302 -7.12 40.64 -0.31
N SER A 303 -7.84 39.78 0.40
CA SER A 303 -8.33 40.06 1.74
C SER A 303 -7.19 40.27 2.73
N TYR A 304 -6.14 39.43 2.71
CA TYR A 304 -4.96 39.62 3.56
C TYR A 304 -4.20 40.90 3.22
N LYS A 305 -4.14 41.33 1.96
CA LYS A 305 -3.54 42.61 1.59
C LYS A 305 -4.34 43.79 2.16
N GLU A 306 -5.67 43.72 2.12
CA GLU A 306 -6.53 44.77 2.68
C GLU A 306 -6.43 44.84 4.21
N LEU A 307 -6.29 43.68 4.85
CA LEU A 307 -6.13 43.58 6.30
C LEU A 307 -4.75 44.06 6.79
N THR A 308 -3.66 43.70 6.11
CA THR A 308 -2.31 44.13 6.49
C THR A 308 -1.97 45.54 6.01
N GLY A 309 -2.56 45.97 4.89
CA GLY A 309 -2.23 47.22 4.21
C GLY A 309 -0.88 47.21 3.49
N THR A 310 -0.20 46.06 3.38
CA THR A 310 1.16 45.97 2.83
C THR A 310 1.21 45.21 1.50
N VAL A 311 1.97 45.73 0.54
CA VAL A 311 2.17 45.09 -0.79
C VAL A 311 2.97 43.79 -0.67
N TRP A 312 3.80 43.65 0.37
CA TRP A 312 4.58 42.43 0.64
C TRP A 312 3.71 41.19 0.85
N THR A 313 2.44 41.36 1.23
CA THR A 313 1.46 40.27 1.29
C THR A 313 1.28 39.59 -0.07
N TYR A 314 1.26 40.35 -1.18
CA TYR A 314 1.18 39.76 -2.52
C TYR A 314 2.39 38.86 -2.82
N ALA A 315 3.59 39.26 -2.39
CA ALA A 315 4.80 38.47 -2.61
C ALA A 315 4.73 37.10 -1.90
N TYR A 316 4.15 37.04 -0.70
CA TYR A 316 3.92 35.78 0.01
C TYR A 316 3.01 34.82 -0.78
N PHE A 317 1.81 35.26 -1.16
CA PHE A 317 0.84 34.39 -1.84
C PHE A 317 1.26 34.03 -3.27
N ILE A 318 1.84 34.97 -4.01
CA ILE A 318 2.33 34.70 -5.38
C ILE A 318 3.51 33.72 -5.34
N SER A 319 4.47 33.92 -4.43
CA SER A 319 5.60 32.98 -4.31
C SER A 319 5.13 31.58 -3.91
N PHE A 320 4.18 31.48 -2.98
CA PHE A 320 3.56 30.20 -2.61
C PHE A 320 2.92 29.52 -3.82
N TYR A 321 2.11 30.25 -4.59
CA TYR A 321 1.44 29.71 -5.77
C TYR A 321 2.44 29.20 -6.82
N LEU A 322 3.50 29.96 -7.11
CA LEU A 322 4.53 29.54 -8.06
C LEU A 322 5.26 28.26 -7.61
N ILE A 323 5.64 28.18 -6.33
CA ILE A 323 6.43 27.04 -5.81
C ILE A 323 5.54 25.83 -5.55
N ALA A 324 4.46 25.97 -4.78
CA ALA A 324 3.65 24.84 -4.33
C ALA A 324 2.69 24.34 -5.43
N VAL A 325 2.02 25.26 -6.14
CA VAL A 325 1.00 24.89 -7.13
C VAL A 325 1.66 24.66 -8.50
N LEU A 326 2.32 25.67 -9.08
CA LEU A 326 2.83 25.52 -10.46
C LEU A 326 4.02 24.59 -10.59
N LEU A 327 4.90 24.51 -9.59
CA LEU A 327 6.05 23.63 -9.63
C LEU A 327 5.75 22.26 -8.99
N LEU A 328 5.47 22.23 -7.68
CA LEU A 328 5.38 20.95 -6.96
C LEU A 328 4.15 20.12 -7.32
N LEU A 329 2.97 20.72 -7.43
CA LEU A 329 1.76 19.96 -7.79
C LEU A 329 1.86 19.39 -9.22
N ASN A 330 2.35 20.19 -10.18
CA ASN A 330 2.58 19.72 -11.55
C ASN A 330 3.65 18.63 -11.63
N LEU A 331 4.68 18.69 -10.77
CA LEU A 331 5.70 17.64 -10.67
C LEU A 331 5.10 16.34 -10.14
N ILE A 332 4.19 16.39 -9.17
CA ILE A 332 3.44 15.21 -8.71
C ILE A 332 2.57 14.64 -9.82
N VAL A 333 1.84 15.49 -10.55
CA VAL A 333 0.99 15.05 -11.66
C VAL A 333 1.84 14.34 -12.72
N ALA A 334 2.98 14.92 -13.09
CA ALA A 334 3.92 14.30 -14.03
C ALA A 334 4.42 12.94 -13.54
N PHE A 335 4.80 12.85 -12.26
CA PHE A 335 5.26 11.59 -11.67
C PHE A 335 4.16 10.52 -11.64
N ILE A 336 2.93 10.87 -11.29
CA ILE A 336 1.80 9.94 -11.29
C ILE A 336 1.54 9.41 -12.70
N LEU A 337 1.58 10.27 -13.71
CA LEU A 337 1.41 9.87 -15.10
C LEU A 337 2.52 8.91 -15.56
N GLU A 338 3.78 9.24 -15.27
CA GLU A 338 4.92 8.37 -15.60
C GLU A 338 4.80 7.00 -14.95
N ALA A 339 4.45 6.97 -13.67
CA ALA A 339 4.33 5.72 -12.93
C ALA A 339 3.11 4.89 -13.38
N PHE A 340 2.03 5.54 -13.80
CA PHE A 340 0.88 4.87 -14.41
C PHE A 340 1.22 4.28 -15.79
N PHE A 341 1.95 5.01 -16.64
CA PHE A 341 2.40 4.49 -17.92
C PHE A 341 3.37 3.32 -17.77
N ALA A 342 4.31 3.41 -16.83
CA ALA A 342 5.24 2.31 -16.52
C ALA A 342 4.49 1.03 -16.09
N GLU A 343 3.44 1.15 -15.28
CA GLU A 343 2.63 -0.01 -14.90
C GLU A 343 1.85 -0.59 -16.09
N MET A 344 1.23 0.28 -16.91
CA MET A 344 0.54 -0.17 -18.12
C MET A 344 1.46 -0.94 -19.07
N GLU A 345 2.70 -0.47 -19.28
CA GLU A 345 3.69 -1.17 -20.10
C GLU A 345 4.07 -2.54 -19.50
N LEU A 346 4.16 -2.65 -18.18
CA LEU A 346 4.40 -3.92 -17.50
C LEU A 346 3.24 -4.91 -17.74
N GLU A 347 1.99 -4.46 -17.60
CA GLU A 347 0.80 -5.28 -17.88
C GLU A 347 0.75 -5.75 -19.34
N GLU A 348 1.00 -4.87 -20.31
CA GLU A 348 1.09 -5.22 -21.72
C GLU A 348 2.21 -6.23 -22.01
N THR A 349 3.35 -6.11 -21.33
CA THR A 349 4.46 -7.07 -21.46
C THR A 349 4.08 -8.44 -20.92
N HIS A 350 3.28 -8.51 -19.85
CA HIS A 350 2.76 -9.75 -19.29
C HIS A 350 1.76 -10.43 -20.23
N GLU A 351 0.81 -9.68 -20.81
CA GLU A 351 -0.15 -10.20 -21.78
C GLU A 351 0.50 -10.58 -23.12
N GLY A 352 1.43 -9.75 -23.60
CA GLY A 352 2.22 -9.99 -24.80
C GLY A 352 3.14 -11.20 -24.67
N ARG A 353 3.69 -11.49 -23.48
CA ARG A 353 4.41 -12.76 -23.19
C ARG A 353 3.48 -13.97 -23.18
N SER A 354 2.23 -13.82 -22.73
CA SER A 354 1.24 -14.91 -22.77
C SER A 354 0.86 -15.27 -24.20
N ASN A 355 0.58 -14.27 -25.05
CA ASN A 355 0.26 -14.47 -26.46
C ASN A 355 1.47 -14.86 -27.32
N SER A 356 2.66 -14.34 -27.01
CA SER A 356 3.89 -14.72 -27.72
C SER A 356 4.46 -16.07 -27.31
N LYS A 357 4.07 -16.67 -26.16
CA LYS A 357 4.35 -18.08 -25.88
C LYS A 357 3.69 -19.02 -26.89
N LEU A 358 2.57 -18.63 -27.51
CA LEU A 358 1.93 -19.37 -28.60
C LEU A 358 2.59 -19.14 -29.97
N LEU A 359 3.26 -18.00 -30.19
CA LEU A 359 3.88 -17.67 -31.49
C LEU A 359 5.43 -17.80 -31.55
N ARG A 360 6.16 -17.80 -30.43
CA ARG A 360 7.63 -17.82 -30.38
C ARG A 360 8.27 -19.20 -30.57
N ARG A 361 7.65 -20.05 -31.40
CA ARG A 361 8.30 -21.29 -31.86
C ARG A 361 9.25 -21.05 -33.04
N SER A 362 9.34 -19.83 -33.57
CA SER A 362 10.26 -19.51 -34.66
C SER A 362 10.77 -18.06 -34.59
N VAL A 363 12.10 -17.94 -34.56
CA VAL A 363 12.95 -16.80 -34.99
C VAL A 363 13.27 -15.68 -33.97
N SER A 364 14.59 -15.49 -33.81
CA SER A 364 15.35 -14.27 -33.47
C SER A 364 16.08 -14.23 -32.12
N THR A 365 17.30 -13.70 -32.20
CA THR A 365 18.42 -13.60 -31.26
C THR A 365 17.99 -13.15 -29.86
N LYS A 366 18.12 -14.06 -28.89
CA LYS A 366 17.71 -13.85 -27.50
C LYS A 366 18.82 -13.18 -26.70
N SER A 367 18.45 -12.22 -25.86
CA SER A 367 19.34 -11.63 -24.84
C SER A 367 19.82 -12.70 -23.85
N ARG A 368 21.01 -12.54 -23.29
CA ARG A 368 21.68 -13.44 -22.33
C ARG A 368 20.76 -13.95 -21.23
N SER A 369 20.10 -13.03 -20.53
CA SER A 369 19.11 -13.34 -19.48
C SER A 369 17.94 -14.18 -20.02
N GLN A 370 17.50 -13.97 -21.26
CA GLN A 370 16.41 -14.72 -21.88
C GLN A 370 16.81 -16.14 -22.30
N ARG A 371 18.09 -16.41 -22.59
CA ARG A 371 18.56 -17.77 -22.92
C ARG A 371 18.63 -18.63 -21.67
N VAL A 372 19.19 -18.08 -20.61
CA VAL A 372 19.22 -18.67 -19.25
C VAL A 372 17.79 -18.91 -18.76
N ASP A 373 16.88 -17.96 -18.96
CA ASP A 373 15.46 -18.08 -18.62
C ASP A 373 14.76 -19.24 -19.35
N ILE A 374 15.16 -19.55 -20.57
CA ILE A 374 14.60 -20.64 -21.37
C ILE A 374 15.21 -21.99 -21.03
N LEU A 375 16.52 -22.04 -20.76
CA LEU A 375 17.18 -23.26 -20.26
C LEU A 375 16.59 -23.65 -18.90
N LEU A 376 16.51 -22.70 -17.96
CA LEU A 376 15.80 -22.89 -16.70
C LEU A 376 14.36 -23.34 -16.96
N HIS A 377 13.64 -22.78 -17.93
CA HIS A 377 12.30 -23.27 -18.23
C HIS A 377 12.27 -24.73 -18.69
N HIS A 378 13.14 -25.12 -19.63
CA HIS A 378 13.13 -26.44 -20.24
C HIS A 378 13.50 -27.54 -19.23
N MET A 379 14.52 -27.27 -18.43
CA MET A 379 15.07 -28.22 -17.48
C MET A 379 14.16 -28.41 -16.26
N LEU A 380 13.46 -27.36 -15.85
CA LEU A 380 12.54 -27.40 -14.72
C LEU A 380 11.15 -27.91 -15.09
N SER A 381 10.74 -27.77 -16.36
CA SER A 381 9.50 -28.39 -16.86
C SER A 381 9.59 -29.91 -17.04
N ALA A 382 10.79 -30.48 -16.93
CA ALA A 382 10.99 -31.94 -16.98
C ALA A 382 10.82 -32.60 -15.59
N GLU A 383 10.87 -31.82 -14.50
CA GLU A 383 10.70 -32.31 -13.11
C GLU A 383 9.32 -32.04 -12.50
N LEU A 384 8.49 -31.21 -13.15
CA LEU A 384 7.08 -30.94 -12.79
C LEU A 384 6.14 -31.76 -13.67
#